data_AF-A0A965AVP9-F1
#
_entry.id   AF-A0A965AVP9-F1
#
_cell.length_a   1.000
_cell.length_b   1.000
_cell.length_c   1.000
_cell.angle_alpha   90.00
_cell.angle_beta   90.00
_cell.angle_gamma   90.00
#
_symmetry.space_group_name_H-M   'P 1'
#
loop_
_entity.id
_entity.type
_entity.pdbx_description
1 polymer ?
#
loop_
_entity_poly.entity_id
_entity_poly.type
_entity_poly.pdbx_seq_one_letter_code
_entity_poly.pdbx_strand_id
1 'polypeptide(L)'
;MELGAGLVIHNLGDPAAYFKSTNVNAYAYRAVHERVAETISELERQAGAGTPLLIFAHSLGGHIMSNYIYDAQKFATTGKPAVVQMATEFEKLRTFCGFLTFGCNIPVFTFGFHPADLVPIAPPRSQARAKLKTWWMNVNDRDDVLGMPLAAIGEHYKALADDRQLRDVWIDAGPFWRSWSPMSHNDYWKDPKFHDIAADMIAKALKIGPM
;
A
#
# COMPACT_ATOMS: atom_id res chain seq x y z
N MET A 1 -8.57 27.51 -20.87
CA MET A 1 -7.89 26.24 -21.25
C MET A 1 -6.59 26.03 -20.47
N GLU A 2 -6.49 26.52 -19.23
CA GLU A 2 -5.26 26.43 -18.39
C GLU A 2 -5.44 25.63 -17.08
N LEU A 3 -6.68 25.24 -16.73
CA LEU A 3 -6.97 24.48 -15.50
C LEU A 3 -6.62 22.99 -15.60
N GLY A 4 -6.34 22.47 -16.80
CA GLY A 4 -6.02 21.05 -17.01
C GLY A 4 -4.55 20.68 -16.79
N ALA A 5 -3.62 21.57 -17.17
CA ALA A 5 -2.19 21.27 -17.12
C ALA A 5 -1.63 21.28 -15.68
N GLY A 6 -2.10 22.20 -14.83
CA GLY A 6 -1.68 22.27 -13.42
C GLY A 6 -2.12 21.05 -12.60
N LEU A 7 -3.34 20.56 -12.80
CA LEU A 7 -3.85 19.38 -12.09
C LEU A 7 -3.08 18.11 -12.50
N VAL A 8 -2.70 17.98 -13.78
CA VAL A 8 -1.93 16.84 -14.29
C VAL A 8 -0.49 16.88 -13.80
N ILE A 9 0.17 18.04 -13.79
CA ILE A 9 1.55 18.19 -13.29
C ILE A 9 1.62 18.01 -11.76
N HIS A 10 0.61 18.47 -10.99
CA HIS A 10 0.58 18.23 -9.54
C HIS A 10 0.19 16.78 -9.19
N ASN A 11 -0.76 16.15 -9.89
CA ASN A 11 -1.13 14.76 -9.63
C ASN A 11 -0.11 13.72 -10.15
N LEU A 12 0.72 14.07 -11.15
CA LEU A 12 1.78 13.19 -11.69
C LEU A 12 3.20 13.59 -11.22
N GLY A 13 3.38 14.80 -10.71
CA GLY A 13 4.67 15.31 -10.22
C GLY A 13 5.14 14.62 -8.94
N ASP A 14 4.23 14.31 -8.03
CA ASP A 14 4.54 13.58 -6.79
C ASP A 14 5.02 12.14 -7.09
N PRO A 15 4.32 11.35 -7.94
CA PRO A 15 4.85 10.09 -8.48
C PRO A 15 6.25 10.18 -9.11
N ALA A 16 6.48 11.21 -9.94
CA ALA A 16 7.74 11.37 -10.66
C ALA A 16 8.92 11.75 -9.74
N ALA A 17 8.64 12.42 -8.63
CA ALA A 17 9.64 12.80 -7.63
C ALA A 17 9.92 11.68 -6.61
N TYR A 18 8.99 10.75 -6.42
CA TYR A 18 9.11 9.66 -5.45
C TYR A 18 9.83 8.44 -6.05
N PHE A 19 11.15 8.40 -5.93
CA PHE A 19 11.97 7.23 -6.26
C PHE A 19 13.15 7.09 -5.30
N LYS A 20 13.52 5.85 -4.99
CA LYS A 20 14.71 5.58 -4.19
C LYS A 20 15.95 5.81 -5.05
N SER A 21 16.83 6.72 -4.62
CA SER A 21 18.05 7.06 -5.35
C SER A 21 19.21 7.27 -4.39
N THR A 22 20.42 7.00 -4.86
CA THR A 22 21.68 7.32 -4.16
C THR A 22 22.09 8.78 -4.35
N ASN A 23 21.36 9.53 -5.19
CA ASN A 23 21.58 10.95 -5.38
C ASN A 23 21.19 11.72 -4.11
N VAL A 24 22.12 12.49 -3.56
CA VAL A 24 21.91 13.32 -2.35
C VAL A 24 20.77 14.33 -2.49
N ASN A 25 20.40 14.69 -3.72
CA ASN A 25 19.27 15.58 -4.01
C ASN A 25 17.92 14.85 -4.10
N ALA A 26 17.90 13.51 -4.06
CA ALA A 26 16.67 12.72 -4.04
C ALA A 26 16.08 12.61 -2.62
N TYR A 27 15.71 13.76 -2.05
CA TYR A 27 15.24 13.88 -0.67
C TYR A 27 13.79 13.40 -0.49
N ALA A 28 12.98 13.41 -1.56
CA ALA A 28 11.54 13.16 -1.50
C ALA A 28 11.21 11.78 -0.90
N TYR A 29 11.92 10.73 -1.31
CA TYR A 29 11.71 9.38 -0.75
C TYR A 29 11.90 9.35 0.76
N ARG A 30 12.98 9.96 1.26
CA ARG A 30 13.27 10.05 2.70
C ARG A 30 12.24 10.91 3.42
N ALA A 31 11.93 12.10 2.91
CA ALA A 31 10.98 13.03 3.55
C ALA A 31 9.58 12.42 3.68
N VAL A 32 9.12 11.69 2.65
CA VAL A 32 7.86 10.94 2.69
C VAL A 32 7.91 9.84 3.75
N HIS A 33 9.01 9.08 3.84
CA HIS A 33 9.16 8.03 4.85
C HIS A 33 9.25 8.60 6.27
N GLU A 34 9.87 9.77 6.45
CA GLU A 34 9.90 10.48 7.75
C GLU A 34 8.49 10.88 8.16
N ARG A 35 7.68 11.40 7.22
CA ARG A 35 6.28 11.74 7.48
C ARG A 35 5.43 10.52 7.85
N VAL A 36 5.65 9.38 7.19
CA VAL A 36 4.98 8.12 7.56
C VAL A 36 5.41 7.69 8.97
N ALA A 37 6.70 7.74 9.29
CA ALA A 37 7.21 7.36 10.61
C ALA A 37 6.62 8.22 11.75
N GLU A 38 6.54 9.54 11.56
CA GLU A 38 5.88 10.44 12.52
C GLU A 38 4.42 10.05 12.77
N THR A 39 3.70 9.70 11.70
CA THR A 39 2.29 9.30 11.78
C THR A 39 2.13 7.97 12.51
N ILE A 40 3.00 6.98 12.24
CA ILE A 40 3.01 5.70 12.94
C ILE A 40 3.32 5.89 14.44
N SER A 41 4.28 6.76 14.78
CA SER A 41 4.62 7.08 16.17
C SER A 41 3.45 7.75 16.90
N GLU A 42 2.70 8.63 16.23
CA GLU A 42 1.47 9.22 16.80
C GLU A 42 0.36 8.18 16.98
N LEU A 43 0.18 7.28 16.01
CA LEU A 43 -0.79 6.18 16.14
C LEU A 43 -0.44 5.26 17.32
N GLU A 44 0.83 4.97 17.57
CA GLU A 44 1.26 4.20 18.74
C GLU A 44 0.86 4.90 20.05
N ARG A 45 1.06 6.22 20.15
CA ARG A 45 0.68 7.00 21.33
C ARG A 45 -0.83 6.96 21.60
N GLN A 46 -1.64 6.97 20.55
CA GLN A 46 -3.11 6.99 20.66
C GLN A 46 -3.69 5.60 20.91
N ALA A 47 -3.18 4.57 20.22
CA ALA A 47 -3.78 3.24 20.19
C ALA A 47 -3.05 2.22 21.07
N GLY A 48 -1.81 2.48 21.47
CA GLY A 48 -0.96 1.57 22.24
C GLY A 48 -0.13 0.61 21.38
N ALA A 49 1.05 0.26 21.88
CA ALA A 49 2.09 -0.48 21.15
C ALA A 49 1.69 -1.89 20.67
N GLY A 50 0.71 -2.53 21.30
CA GLY A 50 0.23 -3.86 20.93
C GLY A 50 -0.92 -3.86 19.94
N THR A 51 -1.42 -2.70 19.50
CA THR A 51 -2.62 -2.63 18.67
C THR A 51 -2.34 -3.12 17.25
N PRO A 52 -3.15 -4.07 16.70
CA PRO A 52 -3.03 -4.49 15.31
C PRO A 52 -3.14 -3.31 14.34
N LEU A 53 -2.15 -3.16 13.47
CA LEU A 53 -2.10 -2.12 12.45
C LEU A 53 -2.62 -2.65 11.12
N LEU A 54 -3.77 -2.13 10.67
CA LEU A 54 -4.36 -2.39 9.36
C LEU A 54 -4.17 -1.14 8.50
N ILE A 55 -3.61 -1.29 7.30
CA ILE A 55 -3.26 -0.14 6.43
C ILE A 55 -4.17 -0.14 5.21
N PHE A 56 -4.82 1.00 4.97
CA PHE A 56 -5.59 1.26 3.75
C PHE A 56 -4.81 2.27 2.92
N ALA A 57 -4.54 1.94 1.65
CA ALA A 57 -3.69 2.77 0.81
C ALA A 57 -4.28 2.95 -0.59
N HIS A 58 -4.55 4.21 -0.90
CA HIS A 58 -5.09 4.64 -2.17
C HIS A 58 -3.97 5.10 -3.11
N SER A 59 -4.01 4.73 -4.38
CA SER A 59 -3.13 5.33 -5.40
C SER A 59 -1.64 5.19 -5.05
N LEU A 60 -0.87 6.27 -5.21
CA LEU A 60 0.54 6.38 -4.82
C LEU A 60 0.79 5.99 -3.36
N GLY A 61 -0.20 6.13 -2.47
CA GLY A 61 -0.10 5.65 -1.09
C GLY A 61 0.20 4.16 -1.01
N GLY A 62 -0.29 3.35 -1.96
CA GLY A 62 0.01 1.92 -2.06
C GLY A 62 1.50 1.68 -2.31
N HIS A 63 2.07 2.40 -3.27
CA HIS A 63 3.49 2.32 -3.58
C HIS A 63 4.38 2.86 -2.44
N ILE A 64 3.99 3.98 -1.81
CA ILE A 64 4.69 4.55 -0.66
C ILE A 64 4.70 3.56 0.51
N MET A 65 3.54 3.06 0.92
CA MET A 65 3.44 2.16 2.07
C MET A 65 4.09 0.80 1.79
N SER A 66 3.99 0.27 0.58
CA SER A 66 4.71 -0.96 0.21
C SER A 66 6.22 -0.79 0.34
N ASN A 67 6.78 0.32 -0.14
CA ASN A 67 8.20 0.62 -0.01
C ASN A 67 8.62 0.85 1.46
N TYR A 68 7.81 1.57 2.24
CA TYR A 68 8.06 1.81 3.66
C TYR A 68 8.11 0.51 4.46
N ILE A 69 7.12 -0.37 4.26
CA ILE A 69 7.07 -1.70 4.89
C ILE A 69 8.26 -2.55 4.44
N TYR A 70 8.59 -2.54 3.15
CA TYR A 70 9.72 -3.30 2.60
C TYR A 70 11.05 -2.87 3.24
N ASP A 71 11.28 -1.56 3.35
CA ASP A 71 12.50 -1.02 3.96
C ASP A 71 12.57 -1.35 5.46
N ALA A 72 11.44 -1.29 6.19
CA ALA A 72 11.35 -1.74 7.58
C ALA A 72 11.72 -3.23 7.75
N GLN A 73 11.21 -4.08 6.86
CA GLN A 73 11.48 -5.53 6.87
C GLN A 73 12.94 -5.85 6.50
N LYS A 74 13.52 -5.12 5.54
CA LYS A 74 14.93 -5.25 5.17
C LYS A 74 15.86 -4.80 6.28
N PHE A 75 15.54 -3.72 6.99
CA PHE A 75 16.29 -3.31 8.19
C PHE A 75 16.31 -4.43 9.23
N ALA A 76 15.14 -4.97 9.56
CA ALA A 76 14.99 -6.02 10.56
C ALA A 76 15.74 -7.33 10.22
N THR A 77 16.01 -7.60 8.93
CA THR A 77 16.67 -8.83 8.48
C THR A 77 18.15 -8.67 8.16
N THR A 78 18.60 -7.47 7.78
CA THR A 78 19.98 -7.23 7.31
C THR A 78 20.82 -6.36 8.24
N GLY A 79 20.19 -5.64 9.19
CA GLY A 79 20.88 -4.69 10.07
C GLY A 79 21.42 -3.45 9.36
N LYS A 80 21.22 -3.30 8.04
CA LYS A 80 21.56 -2.09 7.30
C LYS A 80 20.62 -0.96 7.70
N PRO A 81 21.08 0.28 7.89
CA PRO A 81 20.26 1.38 8.38
C PRO A 81 19.00 1.57 7.52
N ALA A 82 17.86 1.67 8.20
CA ALA A 82 16.60 2.00 7.59
C ALA A 82 16.67 3.44 7.05
N VAL A 83 15.82 3.75 6.07
CA VAL A 83 15.70 5.13 5.55
C VAL A 83 15.29 6.10 6.67
N VAL A 84 14.56 5.59 7.66
CA VAL A 84 14.14 6.30 8.88
C VAL A 84 14.39 5.44 10.10
N GLN A 85 14.67 6.07 11.25
CA GLN A 85 14.83 5.36 12.51
C GLN A 85 13.48 4.89 13.05
N MET A 86 13.43 3.67 13.60
CA MET A 86 12.24 3.06 14.21
C MET A 86 12.64 2.50 15.57
N ALA A 87 12.10 3.08 16.65
CA ALA A 87 12.52 2.77 18.01
C ALA A 87 11.72 1.60 18.59
N THR A 88 10.40 1.62 18.42
CA THR A 88 9.48 0.66 19.06
C THR A 88 9.15 -0.52 18.15
N GLU A 89 8.54 -1.57 18.70
CA GLU A 89 8.05 -2.69 17.88
C GLU A 89 6.86 -2.27 17.00
N PHE A 90 6.05 -1.30 17.42
CA PHE A 90 4.98 -0.74 16.61
C PHE A 90 5.54 0.07 15.42
N GLU A 91 6.53 0.93 15.65
CA GLU A 91 7.22 1.69 14.60
C GLU A 91 7.95 0.78 13.60
N LYS A 92 8.46 -0.37 14.06
CA LYS A 92 9.02 -1.44 13.20
C LYS A 92 7.95 -2.27 12.50
N LEU A 93 6.68 -1.86 12.59
CA LEU A 93 5.51 -2.50 11.98
C LEU A 93 5.34 -3.96 12.40
N ARG A 94 5.73 -4.33 13.62
CA ARG A 94 5.52 -5.69 14.13
C ARG A 94 4.06 -6.02 14.37
N THR A 95 3.24 -5.00 14.58
CA THR A 95 1.80 -5.12 14.73
C THR A 95 1.03 -5.06 13.40
N PHE A 96 1.72 -4.90 12.26
CA PHE A 96 1.09 -4.93 10.94
C PHE A 96 0.34 -6.24 10.73
N CYS A 97 -0.93 -6.13 10.35
CA CYS A 97 -1.84 -7.28 10.23
C CYS A 97 -2.50 -7.43 8.87
N GLY A 98 -2.58 -6.36 8.06
CA GLY A 98 -3.19 -6.41 6.74
C GLY A 98 -3.03 -5.12 5.94
N PHE A 99 -3.25 -5.23 4.64
CA PHE A 99 -3.07 -4.17 3.66
C PHE A 99 -4.21 -4.19 2.64
N LEU A 100 -4.97 -3.12 2.57
CA LEU A 100 -6.00 -2.89 1.56
C LEU A 100 -5.49 -1.82 0.60
N THR A 101 -5.13 -2.21 -0.61
CA THR A 101 -4.78 -1.27 -1.67
C THR A 101 -5.96 -1.07 -2.61
N PHE A 102 -6.13 0.14 -3.12
CA PHE A 102 -7.15 0.46 -4.13
C PHE A 102 -6.65 1.58 -5.03
N GLY A 103 -7.03 1.52 -6.31
CA GLY A 103 -6.38 2.33 -7.35
C GLY A 103 -4.86 2.12 -7.39
N CYS A 104 -4.40 0.89 -7.12
CA CYS A 104 -3.00 0.61 -6.83
C CYS A 104 -2.10 0.74 -8.07
N ASN A 105 -1.15 1.67 -8.00
CA ASN A 105 -0.23 1.99 -9.09
C ASN A 105 1.16 1.34 -8.95
N ILE A 106 1.35 0.40 -8.01
CA ILE A 106 2.61 -0.35 -7.88
C ILE A 106 3.05 -0.94 -9.24
N PRO A 107 2.17 -1.60 -10.03
CA PRO A 107 2.57 -2.15 -11.33
C PRO A 107 3.17 -1.12 -12.29
N VAL A 108 2.66 0.11 -12.28
CA VAL A 108 3.14 1.20 -13.15
C VAL A 108 4.58 1.55 -12.83
N PHE A 109 4.94 1.65 -11.54
CA PHE A 109 6.31 1.99 -11.13
C PHE A 109 7.28 0.83 -11.21
N THR A 110 6.78 -0.41 -11.29
CA THR A 110 7.62 -1.61 -11.40
C THR A 110 7.81 -2.09 -12.83
N PHE A 111 7.12 -1.51 -13.82
CA PHE A 111 7.13 -1.99 -15.21
C PHE A 111 8.52 -2.00 -15.86
N GLY A 112 9.42 -1.10 -15.44
CA GLY A 112 10.79 -1.02 -15.94
C GLY A 112 11.77 -2.03 -15.35
N PHE A 113 11.35 -2.84 -14.38
CA PHE A 113 12.20 -3.83 -13.71
C PHE A 113 11.94 -5.24 -14.23
N HIS A 114 12.94 -6.11 -14.13
CA HIS A 114 12.76 -7.51 -14.49
C HIS A 114 11.80 -8.17 -13.48
N PRO A 115 10.79 -8.95 -13.91
CA PRO A 115 9.79 -9.54 -13.00
C PRO A 115 10.37 -10.40 -11.87
N ALA A 116 11.53 -11.02 -12.08
CA ALA A 116 12.23 -11.81 -11.07
C ALA A 116 12.84 -10.96 -9.94
N ASP A 117 13.06 -9.66 -10.16
CA ASP A 117 13.60 -8.74 -9.15
C ASP A 117 12.49 -8.10 -8.29
N LEU A 118 11.23 -8.32 -8.65
CA LEU A 118 10.07 -7.72 -8.00
C LEU A 118 9.60 -8.57 -6.82
N VAL A 119 10.11 -8.23 -5.65
CA VAL A 119 9.79 -8.91 -4.38
C VAL A 119 8.70 -8.14 -3.61
N PRO A 120 7.55 -8.76 -3.31
CA PRO A 120 6.52 -8.14 -2.47
C PRO A 120 6.97 -8.00 -1.02
N ILE A 121 6.28 -7.16 -0.25
CA ILE A 121 6.44 -7.12 1.20
C ILE A 121 6.13 -8.49 1.82
N ALA A 122 6.87 -8.82 2.88
CA ALA A 122 6.70 -10.08 3.58
C ALA A 122 5.35 -10.12 4.33
N PRO A 123 4.75 -11.32 4.50
CA PRO A 123 3.49 -11.47 5.21
C PRO A 123 3.57 -11.01 6.69
N PRO A 124 2.42 -10.63 7.30
CA PRO A 124 2.37 -10.32 8.72
C PRO A 124 2.61 -11.57 9.60
N ARG A 125 2.79 -11.35 10.91
CA ARG A 125 3.01 -12.42 11.88
C ARG A 125 1.88 -13.47 11.86
N SER A 126 2.18 -14.70 12.28
CA SER A 126 1.24 -15.82 12.24
C SER A 126 -0.09 -15.55 12.97
N GLN A 127 -0.06 -14.83 14.09
CA GLN A 127 -1.26 -14.44 14.83
C GLN A 127 -2.24 -13.64 13.95
N ALA A 128 -1.75 -12.66 13.21
CA ALA A 128 -2.56 -11.89 12.26
C ALA A 128 -3.05 -12.78 11.10
N ARG A 129 -2.17 -13.59 10.50
CA ARG A 129 -2.52 -14.47 9.37
C ARG A 129 -3.56 -15.52 9.72
N ALA A 130 -3.63 -15.95 10.98
CA ALA A 130 -4.67 -16.87 11.45
C ALA A 130 -6.08 -16.26 11.40
N LYS A 131 -6.21 -14.93 11.49
CA LYS A 131 -7.50 -14.21 11.39
C LYS A 131 -7.73 -13.64 10.00
N LEU A 132 -6.67 -13.21 9.33
CA LEU A 132 -6.69 -12.58 8.02
C LEU A 132 -5.79 -13.36 7.06
N LYS A 133 -6.31 -14.49 6.54
CA LYS A 133 -5.56 -15.34 5.59
C LYS A 133 -5.16 -14.56 4.33
N THR A 134 -6.13 -13.84 3.76
CA THR A 134 -5.91 -12.87 2.69
C THR A 134 -5.60 -11.53 3.34
N TRP A 135 -4.33 -11.35 3.70
CA TRP A 135 -3.88 -10.14 4.40
C TRP A 135 -3.64 -8.98 3.45
N TRP A 136 -3.40 -9.23 2.16
CA TRP A 136 -3.32 -8.20 1.14
C TRP A 136 -4.51 -8.29 0.19
N MET A 137 -5.39 -7.29 0.23
CA MET A 137 -6.48 -7.15 -0.72
C MET A 137 -6.21 -5.96 -1.63
N ASN A 138 -6.24 -6.18 -2.93
CA ASN A 138 -6.03 -5.14 -3.95
C ASN A 138 -7.31 -4.96 -4.75
N VAL A 139 -8.01 -3.85 -4.53
CA VAL A 139 -9.28 -3.54 -5.18
C VAL A 139 -9.01 -2.67 -6.40
N ASN A 140 -9.44 -3.13 -7.56
CA ASN A 140 -9.29 -2.44 -8.83
C ASN A 140 -10.66 -2.14 -9.41
N ASP A 141 -10.80 -0.96 -9.98
CA ASP A 141 -11.94 -0.59 -10.81
C ASP A 141 -11.57 -0.80 -12.29
N ARG A 142 -12.49 -1.33 -13.08
CA ARG A 142 -12.29 -1.56 -14.52
C ARG A 142 -12.11 -0.25 -15.28
N ASP A 143 -12.68 0.83 -14.76
CA ASP A 143 -12.59 2.18 -15.33
C ASP A 143 -11.39 3.00 -14.80
N ASP A 144 -10.56 2.38 -13.94
CA ASP A 144 -9.35 2.98 -13.39
C ASP A 144 -8.10 2.43 -14.06
N VAL A 145 -7.60 3.15 -15.07
CA VAL A 145 -6.39 2.79 -15.81
C VAL A 145 -5.11 2.80 -14.97
N LEU A 146 -5.13 3.38 -13.77
CA LEU A 146 -3.99 3.40 -12.86
C LEU A 146 -4.02 2.24 -11.86
N GLY A 147 -5.20 1.66 -11.61
CA GLY A 147 -5.39 0.48 -10.78
C GLY A 147 -5.09 -0.79 -11.57
N MET A 148 -4.00 -1.48 -11.21
CA MET A 148 -3.58 -2.69 -11.91
C MET A 148 -3.47 -3.88 -10.94
N PRO A 149 -3.77 -5.11 -11.41
CA PRO A 149 -3.67 -6.30 -10.57
C PRO A 149 -2.22 -6.58 -10.17
N LEU A 150 -2.01 -6.94 -8.92
CA LEU A 150 -0.67 -7.18 -8.37
C LEU A 150 -0.16 -8.59 -8.70
N ALA A 151 -1.05 -9.59 -8.77
CA ALA A 151 -0.64 -10.98 -9.01
C ALA A 151 0.07 -11.20 -10.35
N ALA A 152 -0.16 -10.32 -11.32
CA ALA A 152 0.41 -10.38 -12.66
C ALA A 152 1.80 -9.72 -12.78
N ILE A 153 2.30 -9.06 -11.73
CA ILE A 153 3.58 -8.32 -11.78
C ILE A 153 4.79 -9.26 -11.94
N GLY A 154 4.75 -10.43 -11.31
CA GLY A 154 5.88 -11.38 -11.29
C GLY A 154 5.63 -12.59 -10.42
N GLU A 155 6.53 -13.56 -10.47
CA GLU A 155 6.36 -14.88 -9.82
C GLU A 155 6.16 -14.78 -8.30
N HIS A 156 6.83 -13.84 -7.63
CA HIS A 156 6.69 -13.66 -6.19
C HIS A 156 5.32 -13.12 -5.78
N TYR A 157 4.74 -12.19 -6.55
CA TYR A 157 3.38 -11.72 -6.32
C TYR A 157 2.35 -12.80 -6.65
N LYS A 158 2.57 -13.54 -7.75
CA LYS A 158 1.75 -14.69 -8.12
C LYS A 158 1.72 -15.75 -7.02
N ALA A 159 2.87 -16.06 -6.41
CA ALA A 159 2.95 -17.01 -5.30
C ALA A 159 2.07 -16.60 -4.10
N LEU A 160 2.05 -15.30 -3.74
CA LEU A 160 1.14 -14.81 -2.71
C LEU A 160 -0.33 -14.99 -3.10
N ALA A 161 -0.68 -14.78 -4.36
CA ALA A 161 -2.04 -14.97 -4.84
C ALA A 161 -2.46 -16.45 -4.82
N ASP A 162 -1.58 -17.34 -5.27
CA ASP A 162 -1.80 -18.79 -5.27
C ASP A 162 -1.99 -19.33 -3.84
N ASP A 163 -1.26 -18.78 -2.86
CA ASP A 163 -1.42 -19.09 -1.43
C ASP A 163 -2.64 -18.42 -0.77
N ARG A 164 -3.41 -17.63 -1.53
CA ARG A 164 -4.56 -16.81 -1.06
C ARG A 164 -4.18 -15.74 -0.03
N GLN A 165 -2.92 -15.33 -0.02
CA GLN A 165 -2.37 -14.27 0.82
C GLN A 165 -2.64 -12.89 0.21
N LEU A 166 -2.55 -12.81 -1.12
CA LEU A 166 -2.91 -11.67 -1.94
C LEU A 166 -4.19 -11.97 -2.72
N ARG A 167 -5.08 -10.98 -2.87
CA ARG A 167 -6.24 -11.10 -3.74
C ARG A 167 -6.50 -9.81 -4.50
N ASP A 168 -6.44 -9.89 -5.83
CA ASP A 168 -6.97 -8.86 -6.72
C ASP A 168 -8.49 -9.01 -6.83
N VAL A 169 -9.22 -7.94 -6.57
CA VAL A 169 -10.69 -7.88 -6.62
C VAL A 169 -11.10 -6.79 -7.59
N TRP A 170 -11.99 -7.12 -8.52
CA TRP A 170 -12.55 -6.15 -9.46
C TRP A 170 -13.92 -5.66 -8.97
N ILE A 171 -14.10 -4.34 -8.96
CA ILE A 171 -15.36 -3.64 -8.74
C ILE A 171 -15.68 -2.77 -9.95
N ASP A 172 -16.89 -2.22 -9.99
CA ASP A 172 -17.33 -1.28 -11.03
C ASP A 172 -17.69 0.03 -10.31
N ALA A 173 -16.68 0.86 -10.01
CA ALA A 173 -16.84 2.03 -9.16
C ALA A 173 -17.24 3.25 -9.99
N GLY A 174 -18.54 3.35 -10.30
CA GLY A 174 -19.12 4.52 -10.97
C GLY A 174 -19.74 4.19 -12.34
N PRO A 175 -20.33 5.20 -13.01
CA PRO A 175 -20.99 4.97 -14.29
C PRO A 175 -19.97 4.91 -15.44
N PHE A 176 -20.11 3.90 -16.30
CA PHE A 176 -19.27 3.58 -17.48
C PHE A 176 -18.86 4.78 -18.38
N TRP A 177 -19.62 5.88 -18.38
CA TRP A 177 -19.31 7.07 -19.19
C TRP A 177 -18.32 8.05 -18.54
N ARG A 178 -17.86 7.81 -17.30
CA ARG A 178 -16.83 8.61 -16.59
C ARG A 178 -15.44 7.99 -16.58
N SER A 179 -15.25 6.91 -17.35
CA SER A 179 -13.97 6.25 -17.56
C SER A 179 -12.93 7.26 -18.08
N TRP A 180 -11.71 7.20 -17.53
CA TRP A 180 -10.57 8.08 -17.87
C TRP A 180 -10.60 9.51 -17.31
N SER A 181 -11.07 9.72 -16.07
CA SER A 181 -10.89 10.99 -15.36
C SER A 181 -10.33 10.78 -13.94
N PRO A 182 -9.57 11.73 -13.36
CA PRO A 182 -9.14 11.69 -11.95
C PRO A 182 -10.29 11.50 -10.94
N MET A 183 -11.54 11.64 -11.40
CA MET A 183 -12.74 11.45 -10.60
C MET A 183 -13.08 9.97 -10.40
N SER A 184 -12.93 9.10 -11.41
CA SER A 184 -13.18 7.64 -11.26
C SER A 184 -12.20 7.02 -10.28
N HIS A 185 -10.95 7.50 -10.27
CA HIS A 185 -9.95 7.11 -9.28
C HIS A 185 -10.36 7.45 -7.84
N ASN A 186 -11.29 8.39 -7.61
CA ASN A 186 -11.82 8.69 -6.28
C ASN A 186 -13.17 8.02 -5.99
N ASP A 187 -13.76 7.32 -6.95
CA ASP A 187 -15.10 6.74 -6.82
C ASP A 187 -15.13 5.47 -5.96
N TYR A 188 -13.97 4.81 -5.72
CA TYR A 188 -13.81 3.74 -4.72
C TYR A 188 -14.42 4.11 -3.37
N TRP A 189 -14.24 5.35 -2.91
CA TRP A 189 -14.73 5.82 -1.62
C TRP A 189 -16.25 5.86 -1.49
N LYS A 190 -16.98 5.81 -2.60
CA LYS A 190 -18.44 5.83 -2.64
C LYS A 190 -19.03 4.48 -3.03
N ASP A 191 -18.19 3.52 -3.39
CA ASP A 191 -18.63 2.22 -3.87
C ASP A 191 -19.04 1.32 -2.68
N PRO A 192 -20.29 0.82 -2.64
CA PRO A 192 -20.75 -0.04 -1.55
C PRO A 192 -19.95 -1.33 -1.42
N LYS A 193 -19.49 -1.90 -2.54
CA LYS A 193 -18.71 -3.15 -2.52
C LYS A 193 -17.31 -2.92 -1.96
N PHE A 194 -16.70 -1.77 -2.23
CA PHE A 194 -15.48 -1.35 -1.53
C PHE A 194 -15.72 -1.20 -0.02
N HIS A 195 -16.83 -0.58 0.40
CA HIS A 195 -17.18 -0.48 1.83
C HIS A 195 -17.35 -1.85 2.49
N ASP A 196 -18.05 -2.78 1.84
CA ASP A 196 -18.24 -4.15 2.35
C ASP A 196 -16.90 -4.87 2.53
N ILE A 197 -16.01 -4.74 1.55
CA ILE A 197 -14.65 -5.30 1.56
C ILE A 197 -13.84 -4.72 2.73
N ALA A 198 -13.85 -3.39 2.87
CA ALA A 198 -13.13 -2.68 3.92
C ALA A 198 -13.67 -3.04 5.32
N ALA A 199 -15.00 -3.07 5.48
CA ALA A 199 -15.66 -3.42 6.72
C ALA A 199 -15.37 -4.86 7.17
N ASP A 200 -15.36 -5.81 6.23
CA ASP A 200 -15.00 -7.20 6.53
C ASP A 200 -13.54 -7.33 6.99
N MET A 201 -12.59 -6.63 6.34
CA MET A 201 -11.20 -6.60 6.80
C MET A 201 -11.07 -6.01 8.21
N ILE A 202 -11.72 -4.88 8.49
CA ILE A 202 -11.72 -4.25 9.81
C ILE A 202 -12.30 -5.20 10.86
N ALA A 203 -13.46 -5.81 10.57
CA ALA A 203 -14.11 -6.73 11.49
C ALA A 203 -13.25 -7.97 11.81
N LYS A 204 -12.44 -8.44 10.85
CA LYS A 204 -11.46 -9.51 11.07
C LYS A 204 -10.25 -9.04 11.86
N ALA A 205 -9.72 -7.86 11.56
CA ALA A 205 -8.58 -7.27 12.27
C ALA A 205 -8.88 -7.04 13.76
N LEU A 206 -10.10 -6.57 14.09
CA LEU A 206 -10.56 -6.39 15.47
C LEU A 206 -10.55 -7.70 16.29
N LYS A 207 -10.57 -8.87 15.64
CA LYS A 207 -10.54 -10.20 16.30
C LYS A 207 -9.13 -10.74 16.53
N ILE A 208 -8.07 -10.01 16.16
CA ILE A 208 -6.66 -10.42 16.35
C ILE A 208 -6.23 -10.29 17.82
N GLY A 209 -6.78 -9.30 18.53
CA GLY A 209 -6.32 -8.90 19.87
C GLY A 209 -4.93 -8.24 19.84
N PRO A 210 -4.39 -7.84 20.99
CA PRO A 210 -3.03 -7.27 21.07
C PRO A 210 -1.96 -8.23 20.55
N MET A 211 -0.89 -7.68 19.95
CA MET A 211 0.23 -8.40 19.33
C MET A 211 1.60 -7.99 19.87
#